data_AF-A0A352YYU5-F1
#
_entry.id   AF-A0A352YYU5-F1
#
_cell.length_a   1.000
_cell.length_b   1.000
_cell.length_c   1.000
_cell.angle_alpha   90.00
_cell.angle_beta   90.00
_cell.angle_gamma   90.00
#
_symmetry.space_group_name_H-M   'P 1'
#
loop_
_entity.id
_entity.type
_entity.pdbx_description
1 polymer ?
#
loop_
_entity_poly.entity_id
_entity_poly.type
_entity_poly.pdbx_seq_one_letter_code
_entity_poly.pdbx_strand_id
1 'polypeptide(L)'
;MNHIIIGLLLLTISNSYVNNSEQVSEKVYLHIDRVSYTSGDDIWFKAYVVDPSTNKLSINTNKLYVELIAPDASIIRKRTVRIENGSGHGDFQLNDSIPSEGTE
;
A
#
# COMPACT_ATOMS: atom_id res chain seq x y z
N MET A 1 -3.24 -24.97 6.94
CA MET A 1 -2.30 -24.31 6.01
C MET A 1 -2.85 -22.92 5.83
N ASN A 2 -2.29 -21.94 6.55
CA ASN A 2 -2.92 -20.63 6.75
C ASN A 2 -2.49 -19.71 5.61
N HIS A 3 -3.44 -19.35 4.75
CA HIS A 3 -3.20 -18.41 3.67
C HIS A 3 -3.71 -17.04 4.10
N ILE A 4 -2.80 -16.06 4.22
CA ILE A 4 -3.22 -14.65 4.31
C ILE A 4 -3.63 -14.23 2.90
N ILE A 5 -4.93 -14.04 2.69
CA ILE A 5 -5.47 -13.37 1.50
C ILE A 5 -5.31 -11.87 1.77
N ILE A 6 -4.26 -11.27 1.23
CA ILE A 6 -4.13 -9.81 1.22
C ILE A 6 -5.09 -9.31 0.14
N GLY A 7 -6.29 -8.92 0.58
CA GLY A 7 -7.23 -8.21 -0.25
C GLY A 7 -6.53 -7.01 -0.89
N LEU A 8 -6.50 -6.99 -2.22
CA LEU A 8 -6.13 -5.83 -3.00
C LEU A 8 -7.10 -4.70 -2.62
N LEU A 9 -6.72 -3.89 -1.62
CA LEU A 9 -7.47 -2.69 -1.26
C LEU A 9 -7.26 -1.67 -2.37
N LEU A 10 -8.08 -1.76 -3.41
CA LEU A 10 -8.35 -0.63 -4.30
C LEU A 10 -9.09 0.39 -3.45
N LEU A 11 -8.34 1.31 -2.81
CA LEU A 11 -8.91 2.53 -2.25
C LEU A 11 -9.49 3.33 -3.41
N THR A 12 -10.76 3.10 -3.73
CA THR A 12 -11.55 4.08 -4.46
C THR A 12 -11.79 5.23 -3.49
N ILE A 13 -10.96 6.27 -3.58
CA ILE A 13 -11.17 7.49 -2.81
C ILE A 13 -12.51 8.06 -3.29
N SER A 14 -13.51 8.07 -2.42
CA SER A 14 -14.74 8.83 -2.64
C SER A 14 -14.34 10.31 -2.72
N ASN A 15 -14.36 10.89 -3.91
CA ASN A 15 -14.13 12.33 -4.08
C ASN A 15 -15.25 13.08 -3.36
N SER A 16 -14.96 13.67 -2.20
CA SER A 16 -15.64 14.87 -1.76
C SER A 16 -15.23 15.99 -2.71
N TYR A 17 -16.16 16.45 -3.54
CA TYR A 17 -15.95 17.58 -4.43
C TYR A 17 -15.66 18.83 -3.60
N VAL A 18 -14.38 19.17 -3.46
CA VAL A 18 -13.93 20.50 -3.04
C VAL A 18 -13.42 21.18 -4.29
N ASN A 19 -14.17 22.18 -4.77
CA ASN A 19 -13.78 23.02 -5.88
C ASN A 19 -12.55 23.85 -5.48
N ASN A 20 -11.35 23.35 -5.79
CA ASN A 20 -10.14 24.17 -5.78
C ASN A 20 -9.31 23.82 -7.02
N SER A 21 -9.13 24.79 -7.91
CA SER A 21 -8.64 24.62 -9.29
C SER A 21 -7.15 24.30 -9.44
N GLU A 22 -6.48 23.78 -8.41
CA GLU A 22 -5.06 23.43 -8.42
C GLU A 22 -4.73 22.18 -7.56
N GLN A 23 -5.67 21.23 -7.45
CA GLN A 23 -5.35 19.95 -6.82
C GLN A 23 -4.55 19.09 -7.79
N VAL A 24 -3.22 19.04 -7.62
CA VAL A 24 -2.37 18.05 -8.28
C VAL A 24 -2.83 16.67 -7.80
N SER A 25 -3.64 16.01 -8.63
CA SER A 25 -4.09 14.65 -8.37
C SER A 25 -2.94 13.70 -8.74
N GLU A 26 -2.61 12.78 -7.84
CA GLU A 26 -1.66 11.69 -8.09
C GLU A 26 -2.35 10.36 -7.81
N LYS A 27 -1.98 9.32 -8.58
CA LYS A 27 -2.37 7.94 -8.33
C LYS A 27 -1.20 7.18 -7.72
N VAL A 28 -1.49 6.36 -6.71
CA VAL A 28 -0.48 5.52 -6.05
C VAL A 28 -0.77 4.05 -6.34
N TYR A 29 0.27 3.31 -6.73
CA TYR A 29 0.21 1.87 -6.94
C TYR A 29 1.24 1.16 -6.08
N LEU A 30 0.86 0.00 -5.53
CA LEU A 30 1.77 -0.92 -4.84
C LEU A 30 1.83 -2.23 -5.61
N HIS A 31 3.04 -2.67 -5.93
CA HIS A 31 3.31 -3.99 -6.49
C HIS A 31 4.03 -4.81 -5.42
N ILE A 32 3.43 -5.93 -5.02
CA ILE A 32 3.97 -6.88 -4.05
C ILE A 32 4.62 -8.09 -4.75
N ASP A 33 5.60 -8.73 -4.14
CA ASP A 33 6.38 -9.82 -4.75
C ASP A 33 5.59 -11.13 -4.93
N ARG A 34 4.66 -11.41 -4.02
CA ARG A 34 3.86 -12.64 -3.97
C ARG A 34 2.38 -12.36 -3.66
N VAL A 35 1.53 -13.32 -4.00
CA VAL A 35 0.06 -13.26 -3.76
C VAL A 35 -0.36 -13.83 -2.41
N SER A 36 0.50 -14.61 -1.75
CA SER A 36 0.23 -15.23 -0.46
C SER A 36 1.52 -15.36 0.34
N TYR A 37 1.40 -15.20 1.66
CA TYR A 37 2.51 -15.21 2.62
C TYR A 37 2.11 -16.01 3.85
N THR A 38 3.12 -16.52 4.54
CA THR A 38 3.02 -17.26 5.80
C THR A 38 3.75 -16.52 6.91
N SER A 39 3.53 -16.93 8.16
CA SER A 39 4.31 -16.42 9.29
C SER A 39 5.81 -16.63 9.05
N GLY A 40 6.60 -15.59 9.32
CA GLY A 40 8.04 -15.55 9.07
C GLY A 40 8.44 -15.03 7.68
N ASP A 41 7.50 -14.83 6.76
CA ASP A 41 7.79 -14.23 5.46
C ASP A 41 7.97 -12.70 5.53
N ASP A 42 8.71 -12.16 4.55
CA ASP A 42 8.73 -10.73 4.26
C ASP A 42 7.85 -10.42 3.05
N ILE A 43 6.95 -9.44 3.19
CA ILE A 43 6.23 -8.85 2.05
C ILE A 43 7.12 -7.78 1.46
N TRP A 44 7.66 -8.01 0.27
CA TRP A 44 8.41 -7.00 -0.47
C TRP A 44 7.46 -6.23 -1.38
N PHE A 45 7.61 -4.91 -1.43
CA PHE A 45 6.80 -4.10 -2.33
C PHE A 45 7.56 -2.96 -2.99
N LYS A 46 7.09 -2.60 -4.19
CA LYS A 46 7.48 -1.40 -4.92
C LYS A 46 6.28 -0.47 -5.07
N ALA A 47 6.47 0.78 -4.68
CA ALA A 47 5.49 1.85 -4.81
C ALA A 47 5.76 2.68 -6.06
N TYR A 48 4.69 3.16 -6.69
CA TYR A 48 4.71 4.06 -7.83
C TYR A 48 3.74 5.20 -7.60
N VAL A 49 4.19 6.43 -7.81
CA VAL A 49 3.35 7.64 -7.83
C VAL A 49 3.25 8.09 -9.29
N VAL A 50 2.02 8.26 -9.77
CA VAL A 50 1.72 8.44 -11.19
C VAL A 50 0.84 9.66 -11.38
N ASP A 51 1.19 10.48 -12.37
CA ASP A 51 0.33 11.55 -12.86
C ASP A 51 -0.86 10.93 -13.62
N PRO A 52 -2.12 11.19 -13.20
CA PRO A 52 -3.29 10.55 -13.77
C PRO A 52 -3.62 11.00 -15.20
N SER A 53 -3.10 12.15 -15.63
CA SER A 53 -3.32 12.70 -16.97
C SER A 53 -2.35 12.10 -18.00
N THR A 54 -1.11 11.83 -17.59
CA THR A 54 -0.06 11.30 -18.48
C THR A 54 0.26 9.83 -18.28
N ASN A 55 -0.20 9.24 -17.18
CA ASN A 55 0.20 7.91 -16.68
C ASN A 55 1.72 7.72 -16.57
N LYS A 56 2.47 8.82 -16.38
CA LYS A 56 3.91 8.79 -16.13
C LYS A 56 4.20 8.93 -14.64
N LEU A 57 5.39 8.49 -14.23
CA LEU A 57 5.86 8.68 -12.86
C LEU A 57 5.86 10.17 -12.50
N SER A 58 5.23 10.50 -11.39
CA SER A 58 5.20 11.86 -10.85
C SER A 58 6.41 12.10 -9.95
N ILE A 59 7.00 13.29 -10.05
CA ILE A 59 8.13 13.71 -9.21
C ILE A 59 7.71 14.63 -8.05
N ASN A 60 6.41 14.90 -7.90
CA ASN A 60 5.93 15.87 -6.93
C ASN A 60 5.90 15.31 -5.49
N THR A 61 5.65 14.00 -5.34
CA THR A 61 5.67 13.32 -4.05
C THR A 61 7.00 12.64 -3.77
N ASN A 62 7.55 12.90 -2.57
CA ASN A 62 8.82 12.33 -2.10
C ASN A 62 8.67 11.38 -0.90
N LYS A 63 7.45 11.20 -0.38
CA LYS A 63 7.16 10.36 0.78
C LYS A 63 5.77 9.74 0.66
N LEU A 64 5.69 8.43 0.88
CA LEU A 64 4.43 7.69 1.04
C LEU A 64 4.35 7.07 2.43
N TYR A 65 3.14 7.04 2.98
CA TYR A 65 2.82 6.28 4.17
C TYR A 65 2.04 5.04 3.76
N VAL A 66 2.58 3.86 4.09
CA VAL A 66 2.01 2.57 3.74
C VAL A 66 1.69 1.83 5.02
N GLU A 67 0.46 1.34 5.13
CA GLU A 67 -0.02 0.59 6.28
C GLU A 67 -0.43 -0.81 5.85
N LEU A 68 0.06 -1.82 6.58
CA LEU A 68 -0.42 -3.19 6.46
C LEU A 68 -1.56 -3.36 7.47
N ILE A 69 -2.76 -3.64 6.96
CA ILE A 69 -3.99 -3.72 7.74
C ILE A 69 -4.48 -5.17 7.72
N ALA A 70 -4.88 -5.69 8.88
CA ALA A 70 -5.44 -7.04 9.01
C ALA A 70 -6.93 -7.08 8.61
N PRO A 71 -7.52 -8.27 8.43
CA PRO A 71 -8.94 -8.41 8.08
C PRO A 71 -9.92 -7.76 9.09
N ASP A 72 -9.54 -7.68 10.37
CA ASP A 72 -10.30 -7.03 11.44
C ASP A 72 -10.14 -5.50 11.46
N ALA A 73 -9.54 -4.92 10.41
CA ALA A 73 -9.19 -3.51 10.27
C ALA A 73 -8.13 -2.98 11.25
N SER A 74 -7.48 -3.86 12.04
CA SER A 74 -6.34 -3.46 12.85
C SER A 74 -5.10 -3.16 12.00
N ILE A 75 -4.34 -2.14 12.37
CA ILE A 75 -3.07 -1.83 11.70
C ILE A 75 -1.98 -2.75 12.27
N ILE A 76 -1.49 -3.67 11.45
CA ILE A 76 -0.42 -4.60 11.82
C ILE A 76 0.93 -3.84 11.86
N ARG A 77 1.22 -3.08 10.79
CA ARG A 77 2.50 -2.38 10.60
C ARG A 77 2.30 -1.08 9.82
N LYS A 78 3.19 -0.11 10.06
CA LYS A 78 3.31 1.13 9.27
C LYS A 78 4.71 1.28 8.72
N ARG A 79 4.82 1.81 7.51
CA ARG A 79 6.10 2.15 6.86
C ARG A 79 6.00 3.51 6.19
N THR A 80 7.03 4.32 6.39
CA THR A 80 7.24 5.53 5.60
C THR A 80 8.24 5.21 4.50
N VAL A 81 7.79 5.30 3.26
CA VAL A 81 8.58 4.97 2.07
C VAL A 81 9.03 6.27 1.42
N ARG A 82 10.33 6.40 1.18
CA ARG A 82 10.89 7.52 0.43
C ARG A 82 10.67 7.28 -1.06
N ILE A 83 10.17 8.29 -1.76
CA ILE A 83 9.91 8.25 -3.19
C ILE A 83 10.96 9.07 -3.91
N GLU A 84 11.60 8.44 -4.88
CA GLU A 84 12.58 9.04 -5.79
C GLU A 84 12.10 8.82 -7.22
N ASN A 85 11.99 9.92 -7.98
CA ASN A 85 11.54 9.90 -9.37
C ASN A 85 10.22 9.13 -9.56
N GLY A 86 9.28 9.31 -8.63
CA GLY A 86 7.98 8.65 -8.63
C GLY A 86 7.98 7.17 -8.25
N SER A 87 9.08 6.61 -7.75
CA SER A 87 9.12 5.23 -7.27
C SER A 87 9.79 5.08 -5.90
N GLY A 88 9.42 4.04 -5.17
CA GLY A 88 10.07 3.67 -3.91
C GLY A 88 9.90 2.19 -3.62
N HIS A 89 10.64 1.66 -2.65
CA HIS A 89 10.54 0.27 -2.23
C HIS A 89 10.45 0.16 -0.71
N GLY A 90 9.87 -0.94 -0.23
CA GLY A 90 9.79 -1.24 1.19
C GLY A 90 9.41 -2.67 1.45
N ASP A 91 9.38 -3.02 2.72
CA ASP A 91 9.06 -4.35 3.21
C ASP A 91 8.22 -4.32 4.49
N PHE A 92 7.45 -5.39 4.68
CA PHE A 92 6.83 -5.73 5.95
C PHE A 92 7.24 -7.13 6.40
N GLN A 93 7.96 -7.20 7.51
CA GLN A 93 8.28 -8.45 8.18
C GLN A 93 7.04 -8.99 8.90
N LEU A 94 6.60 -10.18 8.50
CA LEU A 94 5.49 -10.91 9.09
C LEU A 94 6.03 -11.79 10.21
N ASN A 95 6.13 -11.24 11.42
CA ASN A 95 6.57 -12.04 12.58
C ASN A 95 5.51 -13.09 12.92
N ASP A 96 5.88 -14.14 13.65
CA ASP A 96 5.01 -15.29 13.98
C ASP A 96 3.68 -14.95 14.68
N SER A 97 3.49 -13.71 15.13
CA SER A 97 2.31 -13.21 15.84
C SER A 97 1.35 -12.41 14.97
N ILE A 98 1.10 -12.83 13.73
CA ILE A 98 -0.03 -12.25 12.98
C ILE A 98 -1.33 -12.84 13.56
N PRO A 99 -2.30 -12.01 13.96
CA PRO A 99 -3.60 -12.49 14.40
C PRO A 99 -4.20 -13.37 13.31
N SER A 100 -4.34 -14.66 13.60
CA SER A 100 -5.07 -15.58 12.76
C SER A 100 -6.52 -15.12 12.68
N GLU A 101 -7.09 -15.16 11.48
CA GLU A 101 -8.51 -15.00 11.23
C GLU A 101 -9.30 -15.87 12.22
N GLY A 102 -10.00 -15.23 13.15
CA GLY A 102 -10.88 -15.90 14.10
C GLY A 102 -12.16 -16.29 13.38
N THR A 103 -12.23 -17.53 12.90
CA THR A 103 -13.51 -18.17 12.55
C THR A 103 -13.88 -19.11 13.68
N GLU A 104 -14.87 -18.69 14.50
CA GLU A 104 -15.73 -19.63 15.25
C GLU A 104 -16.72 -20.31 14.30
#